data_AF-A0A834DPN3-F1
#
_entry.id   AF-A0A834DPN3-F1
#
_cell.length_a   1.000
_cell.length_b   1.000
_cell.length_c   1.000
_cell.angle_alpha   90.00
_cell.angle_beta   90.00
_cell.angle_gamma   90.00
#
_symmetry.space_group_name_H-M   'P 1'
#
loop_
_entity.id
_entity.type
_entity.pdbx_description
1 polymer ?
#
loop_
_entity_poly.entity_id
_entity_poly.type
_entity_poly.pdbx_seq_one_letter_code
_entity_poly.pdbx_strand_id
1 'polypeptide(L)'
;MLSKGALNPADITVLFKMFTSMDPPPVELIRVPAFLDLFMQSLFKPGARINQDHKHKYIHILAYAASVVEAWKKNKRVSINKDELKSTSKAVETVHNLCCNENKGASELVAELSTLYQCIRFPVVAMGVLRWVDWTVSEPRYFQLQTDHTPVHLALLDEISTCHQLLHPQVLQLLVKLFETEHSQLDVMEQLELKKTLLDRMVHLLSRGYVLPVVGYIRKCLEKLDTDISLIRYFVTEVLDVIAPPYTSDFVQLFLPILENDSIAGTIKTEGEHDPVAEFIAHCKSNFILVN
;
A
#
# COMPACT_ATOMS: atom_id res chain seq x y z
N MET A 1 15.88 -23.24 -3.85
CA MET A 1 14.91 -22.16 -4.15
C MET A 1 15.55 -20.79 -4.28
N LEU A 2 16.16 -20.22 -3.23
CA LEU A 2 16.71 -18.84 -3.26
C LEU A 2 17.72 -18.59 -4.38
N SER A 3 18.73 -19.45 -4.54
CA SER A 3 19.71 -19.33 -5.64
C SER A 3 19.10 -19.43 -7.04
N LYS A 4 17.92 -20.06 -7.17
CA LYS A 4 17.18 -20.17 -8.43
C LYS A 4 16.16 -19.05 -8.62
N GLY A 5 15.90 -18.22 -7.61
CA GLY A 5 14.88 -17.17 -7.65
C GLY A 5 13.45 -17.68 -7.85
N ALA A 6 13.14 -18.93 -7.50
CA ALA A 6 11.84 -19.53 -7.73
C ALA A 6 11.48 -20.61 -6.70
N LEU A 7 10.17 -20.73 -6.39
CA LEU A 7 9.61 -21.83 -5.61
C LEU A 7 9.34 -23.02 -6.52
N ASN A 8 9.72 -24.22 -6.09
CA ASN A 8 9.33 -25.45 -6.78
C ASN A 8 8.55 -26.39 -5.84
N PRO A 9 7.60 -27.18 -6.36
CA PRO A 9 6.71 -27.95 -5.50
C PRO A 9 7.39 -29.06 -4.69
N ALA A 10 8.50 -29.59 -5.19
CA ALA A 10 9.29 -30.62 -4.50
C ALA A 10 9.93 -30.05 -3.23
N ASP A 11 10.66 -28.94 -3.35
CA ASP A 11 11.29 -28.25 -2.22
C ASP A 11 10.23 -27.76 -1.20
N ILE A 12 9.11 -27.22 -1.68
CA ILE A 12 8.00 -26.81 -0.79
C ILE A 12 7.39 -28.00 -0.05
N THR A 13 7.28 -29.16 -0.70
CA THR A 13 6.78 -30.38 -0.05
C THR A 13 7.73 -30.84 1.05
N VAL A 14 9.05 -30.74 0.85
CA VAL A 14 10.04 -31.03 1.89
C VAL A 14 9.88 -30.09 3.07
N LEU A 15 9.82 -28.77 2.84
CA LEU A 15 9.61 -27.79 3.91
C LEU A 15 8.29 -28.04 4.65
N PHE A 16 7.20 -28.26 3.93
CA PHE A 16 5.89 -28.53 4.52
C PHE A 16 5.93 -29.73 5.47
N LYS A 17 6.60 -30.83 5.07
CA LYS A 17 6.77 -32.00 5.93
C LYS A 17 7.55 -31.66 7.20
N MET A 18 8.60 -30.85 7.10
CA MET A 18 9.42 -30.45 8.26
C MET A 18 8.64 -29.55 9.23
N PHE A 19 7.94 -28.53 8.73
CA PHE A 19 7.23 -27.56 9.57
C PHE A 19 5.90 -28.07 10.15
N THR A 20 5.36 -29.16 9.59
CA THR A 20 4.17 -29.85 10.13
C THR A 20 4.53 -30.94 11.16
N SER A 21 5.82 -31.28 11.30
CA SER A 21 6.26 -32.30 12.24
C SER A 21 6.11 -31.88 13.72
N MET A 22 6.28 -32.84 14.64
CA MET A 22 6.24 -32.60 16.08
C MET A 22 7.40 -31.71 16.58
N ASP A 23 8.53 -31.73 15.86
CA ASP A 23 9.70 -30.89 16.16
C ASP A 23 10.11 -30.10 14.91
N PRO A 24 9.36 -29.02 14.57
CA PRO A 24 9.62 -28.26 13.35
C PRO A 24 10.93 -27.46 13.46
N PRO A 25 11.57 -27.06 12.36
CA PRO A 25 12.72 -26.16 12.42
C PRO A 25 12.37 -24.80 13.07
N PRO A 26 13.38 -24.02 13.55
CA PRO A 26 13.16 -22.66 14.02
C PRO A 26 12.47 -21.79 12.96
N VAL A 27 11.45 -21.02 13.36
CA VAL A 27 10.63 -20.24 12.42
C VAL A 27 11.44 -19.15 11.68
N GLU A 28 12.52 -18.67 12.28
CA GLU A 28 13.42 -17.69 11.66
C GLU A 28 13.98 -18.14 10.30
N LEU A 29 14.15 -19.46 10.09
CA LEU A 29 14.66 -20.02 8.84
C LEU A 29 13.75 -19.75 7.63
N ILE A 30 12.45 -19.56 7.87
CA ILE A 30 11.47 -19.23 6.82
C ILE A 30 11.01 -17.77 6.86
N ARG A 31 11.55 -16.96 7.77
CA ARG A 31 11.31 -15.51 7.87
C ARG A 31 12.37 -14.68 7.14
N VAL A 32 12.85 -15.20 6.02
CA VAL A 32 13.79 -14.48 5.15
C VAL A 32 12.98 -13.67 4.14
N PRO A 33 13.11 -12.32 4.07
CA PRO A 33 12.28 -11.49 3.19
C PRO A 33 12.31 -11.91 1.72
N ALA A 34 13.50 -12.23 1.19
CA ALA A 34 13.65 -12.72 -0.17
C ALA A 34 12.90 -14.04 -0.44
N PHE A 35 12.77 -14.90 0.58
CA PHE A 35 11.99 -16.13 0.47
C PHE A 35 10.49 -15.84 0.45
N LEU A 36 10.02 -14.93 1.31
CA LEU A 36 8.61 -14.53 1.36
C LEU A 36 8.16 -13.81 0.08
N ASP A 37 9.03 -13.00 -0.55
CA ASP A 37 8.70 -12.38 -1.84
C ASP A 37 8.48 -13.41 -2.95
N LEU A 38 9.20 -14.55 -2.94
CA LEU A 38 8.91 -15.65 -3.88
C LEU A 38 7.50 -16.24 -3.68
N PHE A 39 6.98 -16.24 -2.44
CA PHE A 39 5.57 -16.60 -2.21
C PHE A 39 4.62 -15.54 -2.73
N MET A 40 4.93 -14.25 -2.55
CA MET A 40 4.11 -13.18 -3.12
C MET A 40 3.98 -13.34 -4.63
N GLN A 41 5.09 -13.60 -5.32
CA GLN A 41 5.09 -13.85 -6.76
C GLN A 41 4.34 -15.12 -7.16
N SER A 42 4.46 -16.21 -6.38
CA SER A 42 3.84 -17.49 -6.73
C SER A 42 2.34 -17.55 -6.41
N LEU A 43 1.89 -16.81 -5.40
CA LEU A 43 0.51 -16.87 -4.88
C LEU A 43 -0.34 -15.66 -5.26
N PHE A 44 0.24 -14.50 -5.56
CA PHE A 44 -0.56 -13.28 -5.75
C PHE A 44 -0.32 -12.62 -7.10
N LYS A 45 0.64 -13.07 -7.91
CA LYS A 45 0.87 -12.50 -9.23
C LYS A 45 -0.26 -12.90 -10.19
N PRO A 46 -0.89 -11.94 -10.90
CA PRO A 46 -1.87 -12.25 -11.93
C PRO A 46 -1.30 -13.24 -12.96
N GLY A 47 -2.08 -14.27 -13.30
CA GLY A 47 -1.66 -15.33 -14.22
C GLY A 47 -0.66 -16.36 -13.67
N ALA A 48 -0.22 -16.24 -12.41
CA ALA A 48 0.63 -17.26 -11.80
C ALA A 48 -0.16 -18.56 -11.59
N ARG A 49 0.34 -19.65 -12.20
CA ARG A 49 -0.27 -20.98 -12.08
C ARG A 49 0.43 -21.78 -11.00
N ILE A 50 -0.31 -22.07 -9.93
CA ILE A 50 0.11 -23.01 -8.90
C ILE A 50 -0.54 -24.37 -9.11
N ASN A 51 0.23 -25.44 -8.94
CA ASN A 51 -0.34 -26.79 -8.94
C ASN A 51 -1.31 -26.93 -7.75
N GLN A 52 -2.58 -27.25 -8.03
CA GLN A 52 -3.63 -27.34 -7.03
C GLN A 52 -3.35 -28.40 -5.95
N ASP A 53 -2.68 -29.51 -6.29
CA ASP A 53 -2.30 -30.57 -5.35
C ASP A 53 -1.28 -30.10 -4.30
N HIS A 54 -0.58 -29.01 -4.60
CA HIS A 54 0.47 -28.45 -3.74
C HIS A 54 0.09 -27.09 -3.16
N LYS A 55 -0.97 -26.44 -3.65
CA LYS A 55 -1.41 -25.10 -3.22
C LYS A 55 -1.52 -24.95 -1.71
N HIS A 56 -2.19 -25.89 -1.04
CA HIS A 56 -2.37 -25.87 0.42
C HIS A 56 -1.03 -25.86 1.18
N LYS A 57 0.03 -26.47 0.63
CA LYS A 57 1.37 -26.50 1.23
C LYS A 57 2.05 -25.13 1.17
N TYR A 58 1.90 -24.43 0.05
CA TYR A 58 2.45 -23.08 -0.11
C TYR A 58 1.78 -22.11 0.87
N ILE A 59 0.45 -22.17 0.93
CA ILE A 59 -0.36 -21.35 1.85
C ILE A 59 0.03 -21.65 3.30
N HIS A 60 0.15 -22.93 3.67
CA HIS A 60 0.55 -23.30 5.02
C HIS A 60 1.92 -22.76 5.41
N ILE A 61 2.93 -22.87 4.53
CA ILE A 61 4.29 -22.36 4.84
C ILE A 61 4.27 -20.84 5.00
N LEU A 62 3.59 -20.11 4.10
CA LEU A 62 3.48 -18.66 4.21
C LEU A 62 2.76 -18.24 5.50
N ALA A 63 1.64 -18.89 5.80
CA ALA A 63 0.88 -18.63 7.02
C ALA A 63 1.68 -18.99 8.28
N TYR A 64 2.45 -20.08 8.25
CA TYR A 64 3.33 -20.48 9.35
C TYR A 64 4.38 -19.40 9.62
N ALA A 65 5.07 -18.94 8.57
CA ALA A 65 6.06 -17.87 8.69
C ALA A 65 5.45 -16.58 9.28
N ALA A 66 4.21 -16.26 8.92
CA ALA A 66 3.54 -15.04 9.35
C ALA A 66 2.93 -15.11 10.77
N SER A 67 2.45 -16.27 11.22
CA SER A 67 1.57 -16.36 12.41
C SER A 67 2.18 -17.11 13.60
N VAL A 68 3.15 -18.02 13.38
CA VAL A 68 3.64 -18.87 14.47
C VAL A 68 4.57 -18.09 15.40
N VAL A 69 4.35 -18.22 16.70
CA VAL A 69 5.17 -17.57 17.73
C VAL A 69 5.89 -18.64 18.56
N GLU A 70 7.21 -18.51 18.66
CA GLU A 70 8.05 -19.40 19.44
C GLU A 70 8.54 -18.70 20.72
N ALA A 71 8.54 -19.42 21.84
CA ALA A 71 9.18 -18.95 23.07
C ALA A 71 10.53 -19.65 23.24
N TRP A 72 11.60 -18.88 23.40
CA TRP A 72 12.97 -19.38 23.53
C TRP A 72 13.54 -19.06 24.91
N LYS A 73 14.21 -20.03 25.55
CA LYS A 73 14.98 -19.82 26.78
C LYS A 73 16.34 -20.51 26.64
N LYS A 74 17.43 -19.75 26.81
CA LYS A 74 18.82 -20.27 26.71
C LYS A 74 19.04 -21.13 25.45
N ASN A 75 18.64 -20.61 24.29
CA ASN A 75 18.71 -21.29 22.97
C ASN A 75 17.96 -22.62 22.86
N LYS A 76 16.99 -22.87 23.75
CA LYS A 76 16.06 -23.99 23.65
C LYS A 76 14.65 -23.46 23.45
N ARG A 77 13.96 -23.99 22.45
CA ARG A 77 12.56 -23.68 22.19
C ARG A 77 11.69 -24.35 23.25
N VAL A 78 10.92 -23.56 23.98
CA VAL A 78 10.09 -23.98 25.12
C VAL A 78 8.66 -24.25 24.68
N SER A 79 8.12 -23.44 23.76
CA SER A 79 6.76 -23.59 23.26
C SER A 79 6.62 -23.01 21.86
N ILE A 80 5.61 -23.50 21.15
CA ILE A 80 5.20 -23.04 19.82
C ILE A 80 3.70 -22.76 19.87
N ASN A 81 3.30 -21.51 19.63
CA ASN A 81 1.91 -21.14 19.47
C ASN A 81 1.54 -21.16 17.98
N LYS A 82 0.44 -21.84 17.63
CA LYS A 82 -0.09 -21.94 16.27
C LYS A 82 -1.57 -21.54 16.18
N ASP A 83 -2.09 -20.80 17.16
CA ASP A 83 -3.53 -20.54 17.30
C ASP A 83 -4.10 -19.78 16.09
N GLU A 84 -3.33 -18.82 15.57
CA GLU A 84 -3.73 -17.99 14.42
C GLU A 84 -3.46 -18.64 13.05
N LEU A 85 -2.69 -19.75 13.01
CA LEU A 85 -2.22 -20.36 11.76
C LEU A 85 -3.36 -20.74 10.82
N LYS A 86 -4.45 -21.28 11.38
CA LYS A 86 -5.62 -21.70 10.61
C LYS A 86 -6.36 -20.51 9.99
N SER A 87 -6.59 -19.45 10.77
CA SER A 87 -7.23 -18.22 10.27
C SER A 87 -6.37 -17.52 9.22
N THR A 88 -5.05 -17.42 9.44
CA THR A 88 -4.14 -16.82 8.46
C THR A 88 -4.10 -17.63 7.17
N SER A 89 -4.03 -18.96 7.26
CA SER A 89 -4.07 -19.85 6.09
C SER A 89 -5.36 -19.67 5.30
N LYS A 90 -6.50 -19.62 5.99
CA LYS A 90 -7.81 -19.39 5.36
C LYS A 90 -7.86 -18.03 4.66
N ALA A 91 -7.40 -16.96 5.30
CA ALA A 91 -7.39 -15.63 4.72
C ALA A 91 -6.51 -15.55 3.46
N VAL A 92 -5.30 -16.13 3.51
CA VAL A 92 -4.41 -16.23 2.34
C VAL A 92 -5.06 -17.04 1.21
N GLU A 93 -5.70 -18.17 1.52
CA GLU A 93 -6.39 -18.99 0.53
C GLU A 93 -7.56 -18.25 -0.12
N THR A 94 -8.40 -17.59 0.69
CA THR A 94 -9.52 -16.80 0.21
C THR A 94 -9.04 -15.73 -0.76
N VAL A 95 -8.02 -14.94 -0.39
CA VAL A 95 -7.52 -13.87 -1.25
C VAL A 95 -6.81 -14.42 -2.49
N HIS A 96 -6.03 -15.50 -2.39
CA HIS A 96 -5.45 -16.15 -3.57
C HIS A 96 -6.52 -16.54 -4.59
N ASN A 97 -7.63 -17.13 -4.14
CA ASN A 97 -8.73 -17.53 -5.02
C ASN A 97 -9.48 -16.32 -5.62
N LEU A 98 -9.44 -15.15 -4.99
CA LEU A 98 -10.01 -13.90 -5.54
C LEU A 98 -9.06 -13.25 -6.56
N CYS A 99 -7.77 -13.16 -6.24
CA CYS A 99 -6.77 -12.47 -7.05
C CYS A 99 -6.31 -13.26 -8.29
N CYS A 100 -6.27 -14.60 -8.21
CA CYS A 100 -5.70 -15.46 -9.26
C CYS A 100 -6.75 -16.20 -10.11
N ASN A 101 -8.04 -15.94 -9.90
CA ASN A 101 -9.09 -16.53 -10.72
C ASN A 101 -9.31 -15.67 -11.97
N GLU A 102 -8.65 -16.06 -13.07
CA GLU A 102 -8.56 -15.34 -14.35
C GLU A 102 -9.93 -15.00 -14.99
N ASN A 103 -11.02 -15.64 -14.54
CA ASN A 103 -12.37 -15.46 -15.10
C ASN A 103 -13.23 -14.41 -14.40
N LYS A 104 -12.74 -13.77 -13.33
CA LYS A 104 -13.52 -12.83 -12.53
C LYS A 104 -13.24 -11.40 -12.99
N GLY A 105 -14.20 -10.77 -13.66
CA GLY A 105 -14.16 -9.36 -13.98
C GLY A 105 -14.22 -8.47 -12.73
N ALA A 106 -13.99 -7.16 -12.88
CA ALA A 106 -13.99 -6.20 -11.78
C ALA A 106 -15.29 -6.23 -10.92
N SER A 107 -16.43 -6.61 -11.50
CA SER A 107 -17.72 -6.71 -10.77
C SER A 107 -17.73 -7.79 -9.68
N GLU A 108 -17.04 -8.92 -9.89
CA GLU A 108 -16.96 -9.99 -8.90
C GLU A 108 -16.04 -9.62 -7.74
N LEU A 109 -14.99 -8.83 -8.02
CA LEU A 109 -14.12 -8.29 -6.98
C LEU A 109 -14.88 -7.31 -6.08
N VAL A 110 -15.76 -6.49 -6.66
CA VAL A 110 -16.64 -5.58 -5.91
C VAL A 110 -17.62 -6.37 -5.04
N ALA A 111 -18.21 -7.46 -5.55
CA ALA A 111 -19.13 -8.29 -4.78
C ALA A 111 -18.48 -8.93 -3.54
N GLU A 112 -17.19 -9.27 -3.62
CA GLU A 112 -16.41 -9.90 -2.53
C GLU A 112 -15.58 -8.89 -1.72
N LEU A 113 -15.78 -7.58 -1.93
CA LEU A 113 -14.96 -6.54 -1.31
C LEU A 113 -15.01 -6.57 0.22
N SER A 114 -16.18 -6.88 0.80
CA SER A 114 -16.32 -7.01 2.26
C SER A 114 -15.46 -8.16 2.82
N THR A 115 -15.47 -9.31 2.14
CA THR A 115 -14.63 -10.46 2.48
C THR A 115 -13.15 -10.08 2.38
N LEU A 116 -12.79 -9.34 1.33
CA LEU A 116 -11.42 -8.91 1.08
C LEU A 116 -10.92 -7.95 2.18
N TYR A 117 -11.72 -6.97 2.60
CA TYR A 117 -11.39 -6.08 3.73
C TYR A 117 -11.17 -6.84 5.03
N GLN A 118 -11.97 -7.88 5.33
CA GLN A 118 -11.73 -8.72 6.51
C GLN A 118 -10.40 -9.48 6.41
N CYS A 119 -10.03 -9.96 5.22
CA CYS A 119 -8.77 -10.66 5.01
C CYS A 119 -7.56 -9.72 5.06
N ILE A 120 -7.69 -8.47 4.59
CA ILE A 120 -6.61 -7.47 4.60
C ILE A 120 -6.14 -7.16 6.01
N ARG A 121 -6.95 -7.36 7.05
CA ARG A 121 -6.52 -7.21 8.47
C ARG A 121 -5.32 -8.06 8.85
N PHE A 122 -5.02 -9.14 8.12
CA PHE A 122 -3.79 -9.91 8.30
C PHE A 122 -2.63 -9.27 7.52
N PRO A 123 -1.49 -8.89 8.15
CA PRO A 123 -0.41 -8.18 7.47
C PRO A 123 0.16 -8.92 6.25
N VAL A 124 0.28 -10.25 6.32
CA VAL A 124 0.76 -11.07 5.19
C VAL A 124 -0.20 -11.04 4.00
N VAL A 125 -1.51 -10.92 4.27
CA VAL A 125 -2.53 -10.79 3.23
C VAL A 125 -2.49 -9.39 2.64
N ALA A 126 -2.42 -8.34 3.47
CA ALA A 126 -2.26 -6.97 3.00
C ALA A 126 -1.04 -6.80 2.08
N MET A 127 0.09 -7.42 2.45
CA MET A 127 1.28 -7.43 1.59
C MET A 127 1.03 -8.15 0.26
N GLY A 128 0.35 -9.30 0.28
CA GLY A 128 -0.04 -10.03 -0.92
C GLY A 128 -0.95 -9.22 -1.84
N VAL A 129 -1.99 -8.59 -1.27
CA VAL A 129 -2.91 -7.70 -2.00
C VAL A 129 -2.17 -6.49 -2.56
N LEU A 130 -1.29 -5.86 -1.80
CA LEU A 130 -0.49 -4.72 -2.27
C LEU A 130 0.33 -5.10 -3.52
N ARG A 131 0.97 -6.28 -3.51
CA ARG A 131 1.75 -6.77 -4.66
C ARG A 131 0.87 -7.12 -5.85
N TRP A 132 -0.28 -7.74 -5.60
CA TRP A 132 -1.27 -8.01 -6.64
C TRP A 132 -1.80 -6.72 -7.27
N VAL A 133 -2.15 -5.71 -6.47
CA VAL A 133 -2.55 -4.39 -6.95
C VAL A 133 -1.43 -3.78 -7.79
N ASP A 134 -0.18 -3.74 -7.29
CA ASP A 134 0.99 -3.23 -8.04
C ASP A 134 1.10 -3.90 -9.42
N TRP A 135 1.06 -5.23 -9.50
CA TRP A 135 1.14 -5.94 -10.78
C TRP A 135 -0.05 -5.64 -11.71
N THR A 136 -1.25 -5.55 -11.18
CA THR A 136 -2.47 -5.34 -11.98
C THR A 136 -2.55 -3.90 -12.50
N VAL A 137 -2.40 -2.90 -11.63
CA VAL A 137 -2.57 -1.48 -12.02
C VAL A 137 -1.37 -0.93 -12.78
N SER A 138 -0.19 -1.56 -12.67
CA SER A 138 0.97 -1.22 -13.47
C SER A 138 0.94 -1.80 -14.89
N GLU A 139 -0.09 -2.58 -15.25
CA GLU A 139 -0.24 -3.05 -16.63
C GLU A 139 -0.55 -1.84 -17.55
N PRO A 140 0.17 -1.65 -18.67
CA PRO A 140 0.08 -0.42 -19.46
C PRO A 140 -1.31 -0.03 -19.97
N ARG A 141 -2.20 -1.01 -20.14
CA ARG A 141 -3.56 -0.80 -20.65
C ARG A 141 -4.63 -0.84 -19.56
N TYR A 142 -4.25 -0.99 -18.30
CA TYR A 142 -5.17 -1.14 -17.18
C TYR A 142 -6.19 0.00 -17.13
N PHE A 143 -5.70 1.24 -17.06
CA PHE A 143 -6.56 2.43 -16.92
C PHE A 143 -7.42 2.72 -18.16
N GLN A 144 -7.02 2.26 -19.36
CA GLN A 144 -7.85 2.39 -20.57
C GLN A 144 -9.11 1.52 -20.50
N LEU A 145 -9.03 0.40 -19.78
CA LEU A 145 -10.11 -0.58 -19.68
C LEU A 145 -10.99 -0.34 -18.46
N GLN A 146 -10.64 0.61 -17.59
CA GLN A 146 -11.44 0.99 -16.44
C GLN A 146 -12.56 1.94 -16.86
N THR A 147 -13.79 1.63 -16.47
CA THR A 147 -14.97 2.47 -16.71
C THR A 147 -15.36 3.31 -15.49
N ASP A 148 -14.80 2.99 -14.33
CA ASP A 148 -15.15 3.63 -13.06
C ASP A 148 -14.18 4.78 -12.74
N HIS A 149 -14.72 5.84 -12.14
CA HIS A 149 -13.95 7.03 -11.74
C HIS A 149 -12.85 6.72 -10.72
N THR A 150 -13.04 5.71 -9.85
CA THR A 150 -12.00 5.25 -8.92
C THR A 150 -11.89 3.74 -9.00
N PRO A 151 -10.81 3.21 -9.58
CA PRO A 151 -10.60 1.78 -9.64
C PRO A 151 -10.58 1.17 -8.24
N VAL A 152 -11.37 0.10 -8.02
CA VAL A 152 -11.45 -0.63 -6.74
C VAL A 152 -10.07 -1.02 -6.19
N HIS A 153 -9.09 -1.23 -7.05
CA HIS A 153 -7.71 -1.55 -6.68
C HIS A 153 -7.05 -0.42 -5.89
N LEU A 154 -7.36 0.85 -6.20
CA LEU A 154 -6.85 1.99 -5.45
C LEU A 154 -7.54 2.12 -4.09
N ALA A 155 -8.84 1.80 -3.99
CA ALA A 155 -9.54 1.74 -2.70
C ALA A 155 -8.95 0.68 -1.75
N LEU A 156 -8.42 -0.43 -2.29
CA LEU A 156 -7.70 -1.42 -1.48
C LEU A 156 -6.42 -0.86 -0.86
N LEU A 157 -5.76 0.11 -1.50
CA LEU A 157 -4.59 0.79 -0.93
C LEU A 157 -4.97 1.61 0.31
N ASP A 158 -6.17 2.18 0.33
CA ASP A 158 -6.69 2.92 1.48
C ASP A 158 -6.96 2.00 2.67
N GLU A 159 -7.54 0.82 2.43
CA GLU A 159 -7.76 -0.19 3.48
C GLU A 159 -6.42 -0.71 4.03
N ILE A 160 -5.45 -0.99 3.15
CA ILE A 160 -4.10 -1.42 3.55
C ILE A 160 -3.44 -0.33 4.41
N SER A 161 -3.51 0.92 3.98
CA SER A 161 -2.95 2.08 4.72
C SER A 161 -3.65 2.28 6.06
N THR A 162 -4.95 1.99 6.13
CA THR A 162 -5.73 2.08 7.36
C THR A 162 -5.29 1.06 8.38
N CYS A 163 -5.05 -0.19 7.94
CA CYS A 163 -4.76 -1.31 8.82
C CYS A 163 -3.27 -1.48 9.17
N HIS A 164 -2.33 -1.08 8.30
CA HIS A 164 -0.92 -1.51 8.38
C HIS A 164 0.10 -0.40 8.15
N GLN A 165 0.58 0.21 9.23
CA GLN A 165 1.60 1.28 9.18
C GLN A 165 2.94 0.86 8.55
N LEU A 166 3.35 -0.41 8.70
CA LEU A 166 4.62 -0.89 8.15
C LEU A 166 4.59 -1.08 6.62
N LEU A 167 3.41 -0.95 6.00
CA LEU A 167 3.25 -1.00 4.55
C LEU A 167 3.15 0.38 3.91
N HIS A 168 3.05 1.45 4.70
CA HIS A 168 2.97 2.83 4.22
C HIS A 168 4.09 3.21 3.24
N PRO A 169 5.38 2.86 3.45
CA PRO A 169 6.43 3.17 2.49
C PRO A 169 6.20 2.52 1.12
N GLN A 170 5.76 1.26 1.09
CA GLN A 170 5.48 0.52 -0.14
C GLN A 170 4.20 1.03 -0.83
N VAL A 171 3.19 1.46 -0.07
CA VAL A 171 2.00 2.12 -0.63
C VAL A 171 2.40 3.44 -1.29
N LEU A 172 3.16 4.30 -0.60
CA LEU A 172 3.62 5.56 -1.19
C LEU A 172 4.48 5.32 -2.44
N GLN A 173 5.38 4.33 -2.40
CA GLN A 173 6.21 3.98 -3.54
C GLN A 173 5.36 3.61 -4.78
N LEU A 174 4.29 2.85 -4.59
CA LEU A 174 3.37 2.50 -5.67
C LEU A 174 2.61 3.74 -6.17
N LEU A 175 2.06 4.55 -5.27
CA LEU A 175 1.33 5.77 -5.65
C LEU A 175 2.22 6.75 -6.44
N VAL A 176 3.46 6.96 -5.99
CA VAL A 176 4.46 7.78 -6.70
C VAL A 176 4.79 7.19 -8.06
N LYS A 177 5.05 5.88 -8.15
CA LYS A 177 5.33 5.18 -9.41
C LYS A 177 4.20 5.41 -10.42
N LEU A 178 2.94 5.27 -10.00
CA LEU A 178 1.78 5.48 -10.86
C LEU A 178 1.62 6.96 -11.24
N PHE A 179 1.86 7.88 -10.31
CA PHE A 179 1.77 9.31 -10.56
C PHE A 179 2.81 9.83 -11.56
N GLU A 180 4.03 9.28 -11.50
CA GLU A 180 5.14 9.59 -12.41
C GLU A 180 5.03 8.84 -13.76
N THR A 181 4.16 7.84 -13.88
CA THR A 181 3.99 7.09 -15.13
C THR A 181 3.17 7.89 -16.15
N GLU A 182 3.68 7.99 -17.37
CA GLU A 182 2.93 8.59 -18.48
C GLU A 182 1.88 7.61 -19.05
N HIS A 183 0.61 7.97 -18.93
CA HIS A 183 -0.51 7.20 -19.47
C HIS A 183 -0.89 7.71 -20.86
N SER A 184 0.03 7.60 -21.82
CA SER A 184 -0.07 8.15 -23.19
C SER A 184 -1.31 7.73 -24.01
N GLN A 185 -2.05 6.76 -23.51
CA GLN A 185 -3.23 6.18 -24.16
C GLN A 185 -4.55 6.74 -23.60
N LEU A 186 -4.49 7.45 -22.47
CA LEU A 186 -5.60 8.22 -21.92
C LEU A 186 -5.57 9.63 -22.50
N ASP A 187 -6.73 10.26 -22.60
CA ASP A 187 -6.78 11.68 -22.96
C ASP A 187 -6.22 12.57 -21.82
N VAL A 188 -5.96 13.85 -22.12
CA VAL A 188 -5.34 14.77 -21.15
C VAL A 188 -6.21 14.99 -19.91
N MET A 189 -7.54 15.00 -20.07
CA MET A 189 -8.47 15.19 -18.96
C MET A 189 -8.54 13.95 -18.08
N GLU A 190 -8.60 12.76 -18.68
CA GLU A 190 -8.55 11.47 -17.99
C GLU A 190 -7.24 11.30 -17.21
N GLN A 191 -6.10 11.71 -17.79
CA GLN A 191 -4.81 11.71 -17.09
C GLN A 191 -4.82 12.65 -15.87
N LEU A 192 -5.43 13.82 -15.99
CA LEU A 192 -5.53 14.78 -14.89
C LEU A 192 -6.40 14.23 -13.75
N GLU A 193 -7.57 13.66 -14.07
CA GLU A 193 -8.47 13.06 -13.08
C GLU A 193 -7.88 11.81 -12.42
N LEU A 194 -7.12 10.99 -13.17
CA LEU A 194 -6.36 9.89 -12.59
C LEU A 194 -5.32 10.41 -11.59
N LYS A 195 -4.57 11.46 -11.94
CA LYS A 195 -3.58 12.06 -11.03
C LYS A 195 -4.22 12.65 -9.78
N LYS A 196 -5.39 13.30 -9.87
CA LYS A 196 -6.16 13.73 -8.69
C LYS A 196 -6.57 12.53 -7.83
N THR A 197 -7.09 11.48 -8.46
CA THR A 197 -7.46 10.24 -7.76
C THR A 197 -6.27 9.63 -7.01
N LEU A 198 -5.06 9.67 -7.57
CA LEU A 198 -3.84 9.22 -6.89
C LEU A 198 -3.44 10.14 -5.73
N LEU A 199 -3.60 11.46 -5.88
CA LEU A 199 -3.36 12.42 -4.81
C LEU A 199 -4.33 12.21 -3.64
N ASP A 200 -5.59 11.88 -3.89
CA ASP A 200 -6.54 11.55 -2.81
C ASP A 200 -6.06 10.37 -1.97
N ARG A 201 -5.46 9.35 -2.62
CA ARG A 201 -4.88 8.21 -1.90
C ARG A 201 -3.64 8.64 -1.09
N MET A 202 -2.87 9.61 -1.59
CA MET A 202 -1.77 10.21 -0.83
C MET A 202 -2.27 11.04 0.37
N VAL A 203 -3.38 11.78 0.22
CA VAL A 203 -4.06 12.49 1.32
C VAL A 203 -4.60 11.51 2.35
N HIS A 204 -5.20 10.40 1.92
CA HIS A 204 -5.61 9.33 2.83
C HIS A 204 -4.41 8.76 3.58
N LEU A 205 -3.31 8.43 2.90
CA LEU A 205 -2.09 7.94 3.55
C LEU A 205 -1.51 8.95 4.57
N LEU A 206 -1.56 10.25 4.24
CA LEU A 206 -1.21 11.35 5.15
C LEU A 206 -2.12 11.33 6.39
N SER A 207 -3.43 11.18 6.23
CA SER A 207 -4.40 11.09 7.34
C SER A 207 -4.16 9.90 8.27
N ARG A 208 -3.45 8.87 7.80
CA ARG A 208 -3.05 7.69 8.59
C ARG A 208 -1.70 7.86 9.31
N GLY A 209 -1.11 9.06 9.26
CA GLY A 209 0.11 9.41 10.01
C GLY A 209 1.41 9.33 9.21
N TYR A 210 1.38 8.94 7.94
CA TYR A 210 2.58 8.88 7.08
C TYR A 210 2.82 10.19 6.33
N VAL A 211 2.84 11.29 7.09
CA VAL A 211 2.74 12.68 6.58
C VAL A 211 4.02 13.13 5.88
N LEU A 212 5.16 13.11 6.58
CA LEU A 212 6.39 13.77 6.12
C LEU A 212 6.89 13.24 4.77
N PRO A 213 6.90 11.91 4.49
CA PRO A 213 7.32 11.40 3.18
C PRO A 213 6.38 11.82 2.05
N VAL A 214 5.07 11.90 2.31
CA VAL A 214 4.07 12.35 1.33
C VAL A 214 4.30 13.82 0.98
N VAL A 215 4.35 14.69 1.99
CA VAL A 215 4.57 16.14 1.78
C VAL A 215 5.95 16.39 1.14
N GLY A 216 6.97 15.66 1.57
CA GLY A 216 8.31 15.74 0.98
C GLY A 216 8.35 15.39 -0.51
N TYR A 217 7.55 14.40 -0.93
CA TYR A 217 7.40 14.08 -2.36
C TYR A 217 6.71 15.21 -3.13
N ILE A 218 5.59 15.74 -2.62
CA ILE A 218 4.87 16.85 -3.28
C ILE A 218 5.75 18.10 -3.40
N ARG A 219 6.51 18.43 -2.35
CA ARG A 219 7.49 19.51 -2.39
C ARG A 219 8.54 19.30 -3.48
N LYS A 220 9.05 18.07 -3.61
CA LYS A 220 10.03 17.71 -4.65
C LYS A 220 9.46 17.87 -6.07
N CYS A 221 8.20 17.51 -6.30
CA CYS A 221 7.53 17.75 -7.58
C CYS A 221 7.43 19.24 -7.90
N LEU A 222 7.12 20.07 -6.90
CA LEU A 222 7.08 21.52 -7.06
C LEU A 222 8.46 22.10 -7.39
N GLU A 223 9.50 21.70 -6.65
CA GLU A 223 10.88 22.19 -6.85
C GLU A 223 11.45 21.78 -8.21
N LYS A 224 11.08 20.61 -8.72
CA LYS A 224 11.52 20.12 -10.04
C LYS A 224 10.77 20.74 -11.22
N LEU A 225 9.59 21.32 -10.99
CA LEU A 225 8.71 21.86 -12.04
C LEU A 225 8.30 20.83 -13.10
N ASP A 226 8.21 19.55 -12.73
CA ASP A 226 7.85 18.45 -13.63
C ASP A 226 6.37 18.02 -13.50
N THR A 227 5.62 18.65 -12.60
CA THR A 227 4.22 18.35 -12.30
C THR A 227 3.37 19.60 -12.47
N ASP A 228 2.17 19.45 -13.02
CA ASP A 228 1.20 20.54 -13.20
C ASP A 228 0.87 21.20 -11.85
N ILE A 229 0.98 22.52 -11.79
CA ILE A 229 0.73 23.32 -10.57
C ILE A 229 -0.70 23.12 -10.06
N SER A 230 -1.67 22.87 -10.94
CA SER A 230 -3.06 22.59 -10.57
C SER A 230 -3.22 21.31 -9.72
N LEU A 231 -2.35 20.31 -9.93
CA LEU A 231 -2.33 19.07 -9.13
C LEU A 231 -1.74 19.32 -7.75
N ILE A 232 -0.66 20.09 -7.66
CA ILE A 232 -0.07 20.48 -6.36
C ILE A 232 -1.07 21.30 -5.56
N ARG A 233 -1.76 22.22 -6.22
CA ARG A 233 -2.84 23.02 -5.64
C ARG A 233 -3.99 22.14 -5.13
N TYR A 234 -4.43 21.18 -5.93
CA TYR A 234 -5.46 20.23 -5.52
C TYR A 234 -5.08 19.49 -4.25
N PHE A 235 -3.87 18.92 -4.20
CA PHE A 235 -3.36 18.25 -2.99
C PHE A 235 -3.36 19.17 -1.77
N VAL A 236 -2.92 20.42 -1.93
CA VAL A 236 -2.89 21.40 -0.83
C VAL A 236 -4.30 21.71 -0.32
N THR A 237 -5.27 21.90 -1.21
CA THR A 237 -6.69 22.11 -0.84
C THR A 237 -7.21 20.95 0.00
N GLU A 238 -7.08 19.71 -0.51
CA GLU A 238 -7.57 18.52 0.20
C GLU A 238 -6.88 18.31 1.57
N VAL A 239 -5.58 18.61 1.67
CA VAL A 239 -4.86 18.53 2.95
C VAL A 239 -5.37 19.59 3.94
N LEU A 240 -5.54 20.84 3.50
CA LEU A 240 -6.01 21.91 4.36
C LEU A 240 -7.43 21.67 4.89
N ASP A 241 -8.27 21.00 4.12
CA ASP A 241 -9.65 20.66 4.51
C ASP A 241 -9.72 19.59 5.63
N VAL A 242 -8.65 18.81 5.84
CA VAL A 242 -8.64 17.68 6.80
C VAL A 242 -7.69 17.86 7.98
N ILE A 243 -6.87 18.91 8.02
CA ILE A 243 -5.93 19.18 9.11
C ILE A 243 -6.40 20.31 10.02
N ALA A 244 -5.99 20.27 11.29
CA ALA A 244 -6.22 21.33 12.24
C ALA A 244 -5.02 21.46 13.21
N PRO A 245 -4.85 22.62 13.88
CA PRO A 245 -3.85 22.78 14.93
C PRO A 245 -4.05 21.81 16.12
N PRO A 246 -3.00 21.54 16.93
CA PRO A 246 -1.63 22.06 16.82
C PRO A 246 -0.80 21.34 15.75
N TYR A 247 -0.01 22.10 14.99
CA TYR A 247 0.93 21.55 14.01
C TYR A 247 2.29 21.24 14.63
N THR A 248 3.04 20.32 14.02
CA THR A 248 4.43 20.02 14.39
C THR A 248 5.40 20.86 13.57
N SER A 249 6.59 21.15 14.11
CA SER A 249 7.63 21.92 13.40
C SER A 249 8.02 21.30 12.08
N ASP A 250 8.17 19.98 12.06
CA ASP A 250 8.64 19.24 10.88
C ASP A 250 7.61 19.30 9.75
N PHE A 251 6.31 19.24 10.08
CA PHE A 251 5.24 19.43 9.10
C PHE A 251 5.25 20.85 8.55
N VAL A 252 5.31 21.87 9.43
CA VAL A 252 5.35 23.28 9.02
C VAL A 252 6.54 23.56 8.11
N GLN A 253 7.73 23.07 8.46
CA GLN A 253 8.96 23.27 7.67
C GLN A 253 8.88 22.67 6.25
N LEU A 254 8.11 21.59 6.07
CA LEU A 254 7.91 20.97 4.77
C LEU A 254 6.75 21.58 3.98
N PHE A 255 5.65 21.91 4.65
CA PHE A 255 4.40 22.33 4.02
C PHE A 255 4.33 23.83 3.74
N LEU A 256 4.88 24.67 4.63
CA LEU A 256 4.85 26.12 4.46
C LEU A 256 5.51 26.60 3.15
N PRO A 257 6.69 26.09 2.72
CA PRO A 257 7.29 26.53 1.46
C PRO A 257 6.44 26.22 0.21
N ILE A 258 5.57 25.20 0.27
CA ILE A 258 4.62 24.90 -0.81
C ILE A 258 3.56 26.01 -0.88
N LEU A 259 3.07 26.46 0.27
CA LEU A 259 2.05 27.50 0.39
C LEU A 259 2.56 28.92 0.14
N GLU A 260 3.86 29.17 0.31
CA GLU A 260 4.48 30.46 -0.04
C GLU A 260 4.59 30.67 -1.55
N ASN A 261 4.31 29.65 -2.37
CA ASN A 261 4.24 29.78 -3.81
C ASN A 261 2.89 30.39 -4.24
N ASP A 262 2.92 31.62 -4.75
CA ASP A 262 1.73 32.37 -5.16
C ASP A 262 0.86 31.66 -6.21
N SER A 263 1.46 30.83 -7.07
CA SER A 263 0.73 30.07 -8.10
C SER A 263 -0.15 28.95 -7.51
N ILE A 264 0.09 28.60 -6.25
CA ILE A 264 -0.69 27.64 -5.46
C ILE A 264 -1.67 28.41 -4.58
N ALA A 265 -1.17 29.25 -3.67
CA ALA A 265 -1.98 29.92 -2.66
C ALA A 265 -2.96 30.95 -3.23
N GLY A 266 -2.58 31.67 -4.30
CA GLY A 266 -3.39 32.77 -4.84
C GLY A 266 -4.77 32.34 -5.36
N THR A 267 -4.93 31.07 -5.72
CA THR A 267 -6.13 30.48 -6.34
C THR A 267 -6.94 29.60 -5.41
N ILE A 268 -6.41 29.25 -4.22
CA ILE A 268 -7.14 28.45 -3.21
C ILE A 268 -8.12 29.34 -2.42
N LYS A 269 -7.96 30.66 -2.52
CA LYS A 269 -8.87 31.64 -1.93
C LYS A 269 -10.30 31.39 -2.38
N THR A 270 -11.11 30.85 -1.49
CA THR A 270 -12.55 30.72 -1.63
C THR A 270 -13.19 32.10 -1.47
N GLU A 271 -14.18 32.43 -2.30
CA GLU A 271 -15.04 33.58 -2.08
C GLU A 271 -15.89 33.33 -0.82
N GLY A 272 -15.41 33.71 0.37
CA GLY A 272 -16.07 33.46 1.66
C GLY A 272 -15.25 33.92 2.89
N GLU A 273 -15.77 33.67 4.10
CA GLU A 273 -15.16 34.09 5.38
C GLU A 273 -13.98 33.23 5.86
N HIS A 274 -13.76 32.04 5.27
CA HIS A 274 -12.76 31.07 5.74
C HIS A 274 -11.69 30.83 4.66
N ASP A 275 -10.53 31.46 4.82
CA ASP A 275 -9.34 31.25 3.97
C ASP A 275 -8.37 30.30 4.70
N PRO A 276 -8.42 28.98 4.41
CA PRO A 276 -7.63 27.99 5.15
C PRO A 276 -6.12 28.18 4.97
N VAL A 277 -5.69 28.78 3.84
CA VAL A 277 -4.28 29.10 3.61
C VAL A 277 -3.83 30.24 4.53
N ALA A 278 -4.63 31.32 4.59
CA ALA A 278 -4.33 32.45 5.45
C ALA A 278 -4.32 32.03 6.93
N GLU A 279 -5.24 31.18 7.36
CA GLU A 279 -5.30 30.64 8.72
C GLU A 279 -4.07 29.80 9.06
N PHE A 280 -3.66 28.89 8.16
CA PHE A 280 -2.45 28.10 8.35
C PHE A 280 -1.19 28.99 8.47
N ILE A 281 -1.03 29.97 7.58
CA ILE A 281 0.10 30.91 7.61
C ILE A 281 0.08 31.76 8.88
N ALA A 282 -1.09 32.25 9.30
CA ALA A 282 -1.23 33.03 10.54
C ALA A 282 -0.87 32.20 11.77
N HIS A 283 -1.30 30.93 11.81
CA HIS A 283 -0.91 29.99 12.85
C HIS A 283 0.61 29.77 12.87
N CYS A 284 1.22 29.54 11.70
CA CYS A 284 2.67 29.34 11.58
C CYS A 284 3.47 30.53 12.13
N LYS A 285 3.10 31.76 11.74
CA LYS A 285 3.74 33.00 12.21
C LYS A 285 3.59 33.22 13.71
N SER A 286 2.47 32.78 14.29
CA SER A 286 2.18 32.99 15.71
C SER A 286 2.86 31.98 16.62
N ASN A 287 3.14 30.76 16.12
CA ASN A 287 3.57 29.64 16.95
C ASN A 287 4.99 29.12 16.63
N PHE A 288 5.59 29.52 15.51
CA PHE A 288 6.91 29.06 15.10
C PHE A 288 7.84 30.25 14.84
N ILE A 289 9.05 30.18 15.40
CA ILE A 289 10.15 31.05 15.00
C ILE A 289 10.67 30.46 13.68
N LEU A 290 10.28 31.04 12.56
CA LEU A 290 10.80 30.66 11.25
C LEU A 290 12.30 31.00 11.22
N VAL A 291 13.14 29.98 11.34
CA VAL A 291 14.57 30.10 11.13
C VAL A 291 14.80 29.92 9.63
N ASN A 292 15.11 31.02 8.95
CA ASN A 292 15.50 31.03 7.53
C ASN A 292 16.72 30.15 7.26
#